data_AF-A0A917G2A3-F1
#
_entry.id   AF-A0A917G2A3-F1
#
_cell.length_a   1.000
_cell.length_b   1.000
_cell.length_c   1.000
_cell.angle_alpha   90.00
_cell.angle_beta   90.00
_cell.angle_gamma   90.00
#
_symmetry.space_group_name_H-M   'P 1'
#
loop_
_entity.id
_entity.type
_entity.pdbx_description
1 polymer ?
#
loop_
_entity_poly.entity_id
_entity_poly.type
_entity_poly.pdbx_seq_one_letter_code
_entity_poly.pdbx_strand_id
1 'polypeptide(L)'
;MDEYRFEIAENKVIAQENIKRHTPISKQLWCAFKDAGYSFYGATRDWSIVIGLHNHFWGIHHFIDDTPETMMIDEDSGLDWSNMFPEHAPIHRVLTHLKHSGFEITIPEQCFVDAALQEVLYGAASWHLQSPKHKLCIWARSQAQSFLIESFPDKQFPPYGLKEEMAWPYLEMVDYEQLSFFGDLPLSKERRRKRPAPPTNLDEQFIIDDFVPADIEEWTDRAIEKVFLEQEVVVVAFSGGKDSYVLLLKCIMYKLNHPECKTELHIVSADTGVENPLLKEHIRKVQQAVWSLPIHIPFTIAEPAIEDRYFVCLFGKNYAPPSQNFKWCVERVKVRPGREVLAEYTGAGRKVCQLLGLRESESQTRSSSIDSHYGENFYGNHVVSGIKTCAPIRHWSARHVVTFLVRNSPPWENYGNYNLLNLYGSAMGGVAECPIGAAIGAENDAIKACSGSGSRFGCFVCSVVGDDISLRNMIGDYPELEPYYRLRGLLKKAQDIRYGFYTAFQRKGRNRFEPGFGNMNGDGLTILAKRMIELGIRIEEAEVQEIIRQIVLREYREGNAISPRFREAIFAHLPLHPLFTAQMYDSILDPEGVIDRRTSEDREAIERILQMEKDGLLTIE
;
A
#
# COMPACT_ATOMS: atom_id res chain seq x y z
N MET A 1 4.24 12.28 -27.54
CA MET A 1 4.02 11.04 -26.77
C MET A 1 5.01 11.10 -25.63
N ASP A 2 4.59 11.62 -24.48
CA ASP A 2 5.35 11.46 -23.25
C ASP A 2 4.75 10.24 -22.56
N GLU A 3 5.46 9.10 -22.60
CA GLU A 3 5.12 7.97 -21.72
C GLU A 3 5.10 8.51 -20.30
N TYR A 4 3.94 8.51 -19.65
CA TYR A 4 3.83 8.82 -18.24
C TYR A 4 4.54 7.71 -17.45
N ARG A 5 5.85 7.86 -17.27
CA ARG A 5 6.65 6.99 -16.41
C ARG A 5 6.56 7.54 -15.00
N PHE A 6 6.07 6.71 -14.07
CA PHE A 6 6.23 6.99 -12.65
C PHE A 6 7.74 7.05 -12.36
N GLU A 7 8.27 8.26 -12.20
CA GLU A 7 9.56 8.44 -11.56
C GLU A 7 9.39 8.06 -10.09
N ILE A 8 10.08 7.02 -9.66
CA ILE A 8 10.23 6.72 -8.24
C ILE A 8 10.92 7.94 -7.66
N ALA A 9 10.20 8.74 -6.90
CA ALA A 9 10.80 9.83 -6.15
C ALA A 9 11.90 9.20 -5.29
N GLU A 10 13.15 9.59 -5.52
CA GLU A 10 14.25 9.22 -4.63
C GLU A 10 13.84 9.65 -3.23
N ASN A 11 13.66 8.69 -2.32
CA ASN A 11 13.45 8.97 -0.92
C ASN A 11 14.75 9.55 -0.37
N LYS A 12 15.00 10.84 -0.63
CA LYS A 12 16.11 11.59 -0.04
C LYS A 12 15.77 11.78 1.43
N VAL A 13 16.29 10.88 2.25
CA VAL A 13 16.40 11.11 3.69
C VAL A 13 17.39 12.27 3.84
N ILE A 14 16.87 13.46 4.14
CA ILE A 14 17.70 14.62 4.46
C ILE A 14 18.15 14.40 5.90
N ALA A 15 19.44 14.10 6.08
CA ALA A 15 20.06 13.99 7.39
C ALA A 15 19.85 15.30 8.17
N GLN A 16 19.31 15.19 9.39
CA GLN A 16 19.17 16.33 10.28
C GLN A 16 20.23 16.26 11.38
N GLU A 17 20.87 17.39 11.66
CA GLU A 17 21.89 17.52 12.71
C GLU A 17 21.29 17.39 14.13
N ASN A 18 19.99 17.65 14.29
CA ASN A 18 19.31 17.64 15.58
C ASN A 18 18.14 16.65 15.63
N ILE A 19 18.02 15.95 16.77
CA ILE A 19 16.87 15.09 17.09
C ILE A 19 15.73 15.97 17.60
N LYS A 20 14.64 16.07 16.84
CA LYS A 20 13.52 16.95 17.21
C LYS A 20 12.61 16.37 18.29
N ARG A 21 12.52 15.04 18.41
CA ARG A 21 11.68 14.36 19.40
C ARG A 21 12.50 13.33 20.18
N HIS A 22 12.67 13.59 21.47
CA HIS A 22 13.43 12.75 22.40
C HIS A 22 12.88 12.91 23.82
N THR A 23 13.19 11.95 24.69
CA THR A 23 12.84 11.99 26.11
C THR A 23 14.11 12.00 26.97
N PRO A 24 14.02 12.25 28.29
CA PRO A 24 15.18 12.13 29.18
C PRO A 24 15.87 10.77 29.10
N ILE A 25 15.10 9.68 29.01
CA ILE A 25 15.62 8.31 28.86
C ILE A 25 16.35 8.16 27.52
N SER A 26 15.81 8.69 26.43
CA SER A 26 16.51 8.67 25.13
C SER A 26 17.81 9.47 25.20
N LYS A 27 17.83 10.62 25.86
CA LYS A 27 19.05 11.42 26.05
C LYS A 27 20.11 10.65 26.83
N GLN A 28 19.72 9.96 27.91
CA GLN A 28 20.63 9.10 28.66
C GLN A 28 21.21 7.99 27.78
N LEU A 29 20.38 7.37 26.94
CA LEU A 29 20.84 6.37 25.96
C LEU A 29 21.84 6.99 24.96
N TRP A 30 21.57 8.18 24.44
CA TRP A 30 22.47 8.90 23.53
C TRP A 30 23.80 9.27 24.19
N CYS A 31 23.77 9.74 25.45
CA CYS A 31 24.98 9.99 26.23
C CYS A 31 25.78 8.70 26.44
N ALA A 32 25.12 7.59 26.77
CA ALA A 32 25.77 6.30 26.93
C ALA A 32 26.49 5.85 25.65
N PHE A 33 25.89 6.06 24.47
CA PHE A 33 26.56 5.80 23.19
C PHE A 33 27.72 6.77 22.92
N LYS A 34 27.56 8.05 23.22
CA LYS A 34 28.64 9.04 23.08
C LYS A 34 29.83 8.70 23.98
N ASP A 35 29.59 8.40 25.25
CA ASP A 35 30.62 8.05 26.24
C ASP A 35 31.30 6.72 25.92
N ALA A 36 30.58 5.82 25.24
CA ALA A 36 31.10 4.58 24.66
C ALA A 36 31.98 4.77 23.42
N GLY A 37 32.11 6.01 22.90
CA GLY A 37 32.96 6.34 21.76
C GLY A 37 32.30 6.21 20.39
N TYR A 38 30.97 6.14 20.31
CA TYR A 38 30.27 6.10 19.03
C TYR A 38 30.26 7.48 18.34
N SER A 39 30.46 7.45 17.02
CA SER A 39 30.27 8.58 16.12
C SER A 39 28.79 8.73 15.75
N PHE A 40 28.30 9.96 15.67
CA PHE A 40 26.93 10.26 15.25
C PHE A 40 26.90 10.56 13.76
N TYR A 41 25.95 9.98 13.02
CA TYR A 41 25.83 10.18 11.56
C TYR A 41 24.58 10.97 11.15
N GLY A 42 23.70 11.28 12.10
CA GLY A 42 22.50 12.09 11.88
C GLY A 42 21.19 11.41 12.27
N ALA A 43 20.12 12.21 12.27
CA ALA A 43 18.76 11.74 12.41
C ALA A 43 18.12 11.50 11.03
N THR A 44 17.60 10.29 10.79
CA THR A 44 16.91 9.90 9.55
C THR A 44 15.44 10.31 9.56
N ARG A 45 14.85 10.37 10.75
CA ARG A 45 13.51 10.88 11.07
C ARG A 45 13.56 11.55 12.44
N ASP A 46 12.50 12.26 12.81
CA ASP A 46 12.42 12.97 14.10
C ASP A 46 12.61 12.06 15.33
N TRP A 47 12.47 10.74 15.15
CA TRP A 47 12.52 9.67 16.16
C TRP A 47 13.53 8.56 15.83
N SER A 48 14.45 8.78 14.88
CA SER A 48 15.40 7.74 14.47
C SER A 48 16.77 8.31 14.21
N ILE A 49 17.79 7.71 14.82
CA ILE A 49 19.19 8.12 14.64
C ILE A 49 20.04 6.98 14.11
N VAL A 50 21.18 7.35 13.54
CA VAL A 50 22.23 6.41 13.18
C VAL A 50 23.53 6.82 13.86
N ILE A 51 24.17 5.83 14.46
CA ILE A 51 25.48 5.95 15.08
C ILE A 51 26.40 4.86 14.52
N GLY A 52 27.71 5.03 14.67
CA GLY A 52 28.68 4.06 14.19
C GLY A 52 29.93 4.01 15.04
N LEU A 53 30.59 2.86 15.01
CA LEU A 53 31.90 2.63 15.60
C LEU A 53 32.69 1.74 14.62
N HIS A 54 33.73 2.30 14.00
CA HIS A 54 34.44 1.66 12.88
C HIS A 54 33.48 1.29 11.73
N ASN A 55 33.50 0.05 11.24
CA ASN A 55 32.62 -0.45 10.17
C ASN A 55 31.29 -1.02 10.72
N HIS A 56 30.95 -0.77 11.98
CA HIS A 56 29.71 -1.24 12.59
C HIS A 56 28.76 -0.07 12.84
N PHE A 57 27.62 -0.07 12.17
CA PHE A 57 26.59 0.95 12.34
C PHE A 57 25.37 0.44 13.10
N TRP A 58 24.67 1.37 13.74
CA TRP A 58 23.48 1.10 14.53
C TRP A 58 22.38 2.10 14.18
N GLY A 59 21.21 1.59 13.81
CA GLY A 59 19.99 2.38 13.67
C GLY A 59 19.18 2.29 14.96
N ILE A 60 18.79 3.42 15.56
CA ILE A 60 18.03 3.42 16.80
C ILE A 60 16.74 4.17 16.60
N HIS A 61 15.64 3.47 16.76
CA HIS A 61 14.28 3.90 16.48
C HIS A 61 13.48 3.97 17.77
N HIS A 62 12.93 5.13 18.09
CA HIS A 62 12.25 5.35 19.35
C HIS A 62 10.73 5.55 19.18
N PHE A 63 9.95 4.87 20.01
CA PHE A 63 8.52 5.05 20.17
C PHE A 63 8.25 5.92 21.42
N ILE A 64 7.81 7.16 21.20
CA ILE A 64 7.73 8.21 22.24
C ILE A 64 6.30 8.37 22.75
N ASP A 65 5.39 8.74 21.86
CA ASP A 65 4.00 9.06 22.19
C ASP A 65 3.08 7.84 21.94
N ASP A 66 3.66 6.70 21.56
CA ASP A 66 2.95 5.53 21.06
C ASP A 66 3.61 4.22 21.49
N THR A 67 2.80 3.17 21.61
CA THR A 67 3.28 1.81 21.88
C THR A 67 3.39 1.04 20.56
N PRO A 68 4.49 0.29 20.32
CA PRO A 68 4.61 -0.52 19.12
C PRO A 68 3.50 -1.58 19.05
N GLU A 69 2.99 -1.81 17.85
CA GLU A 69 2.01 -2.85 17.59
C GLU A 69 2.63 -4.22 17.78
N THR A 70 2.13 -4.99 18.73
CA THR A 70 2.70 -6.30 19.07
C THR A 70 2.56 -7.28 17.91
N MET A 71 1.49 -7.18 17.10
CA MET A 71 1.33 -8.00 15.90
C MET A 71 2.41 -7.72 14.83
N MET A 72 3.13 -6.59 14.90
CA MET A 72 4.21 -6.23 13.98
C MET A 72 5.61 -6.58 14.53
N ILE A 73 5.67 -7.36 15.61
CA ILE A 73 6.91 -7.89 16.17
C ILE A 73 6.76 -9.41 16.17
N ASP A 74 7.72 -10.13 15.61
CA ASP A 74 7.68 -11.60 15.63
C ASP A 74 8.03 -12.13 17.03
N GLU A 75 7.84 -13.43 17.24
CA GLU A 75 8.14 -14.09 18.52
C GLU A 75 9.62 -13.96 18.89
N ASP A 76 9.90 -13.95 20.18
CA ASP A 76 11.28 -13.92 20.68
C ASP A 76 11.98 -15.22 20.31
N SER A 77 13.13 -15.11 19.63
CA SER A 77 13.93 -16.26 19.19
C SER A 77 14.56 -17.04 20.35
N GLY A 78 14.48 -16.51 21.58
CA GLY A 78 15.14 -17.07 22.77
C GLY A 78 16.65 -16.89 22.79
N LEU A 79 17.22 -16.15 21.84
CA LEU A 79 18.64 -15.83 21.79
C LEU A 79 19.01 -14.78 22.85
N ASP A 80 20.02 -15.09 23.67
CA ASP A 80 20.56 -14.12 24.60
C ASP A 80 21.56 -13.19 23.89
N TRP A 81 21.26 -11.90 23.90
CA TRP A 81 22.13 -10.87 23.34
C TRP A 81 23.51 -10.83 24.00
N SER A 82 23.65 -11.29 25.26
CA SER A 82 24.95 -11.33 25.94
C SER A 82 25.92 -12.32 25.31
N ASN A 83 25.41 -13.35 24.64
CA ASN A 83 26.23 -14.32 23.91
C ASN A 83 26.61 -13.82 22.51
N MET A 84 25.86 -12.86 21.98
CA MET A 84 26.11 -12.28 20.65
C MET A 84 27.13 -11.14 20.69
N PHE A 85 27.21 -10.40 21.80
CA PHE A 85 28.14 -9.29 21.97
C PHE A 85 29.04 -9.54 23.17
N PRO A 86 30.37 -9.54 23.00
CA PRO A 86 31.29 -9.80 24.10
C PRO A 86 31.22 -8.69 25.16
N GLU A 87 31.51 -9.00 26.41
CA GLU A 87 31.36 -8.06 27.55
C GLU A 87 32.14 -6.74 27.41
N HIS A 88 33.26 -6.78 26.68
CA HIS A 88 34.08 -5.60 26.41
C HIS A 88 33.50 -4.71 25.29
N ALA A 89 32.53 -5.20 24.51
CA ALA A 89 31.90 -4.43 23.45
C ALA A 89 31.07 -3.29 24.05
N PRO A 90 31.19 -2.06 23.54
CA PRO A 90 30.45 -0.94 24.10
C PRO A 90 28.91 -1.12 24.07
N ILE A 91 28.36 -1.76 23.03
CA ILE A 91 26.93 -2.11 22.97
C ILE A 91 26.49 -3.03 24.11
N HIS A 92 27.35 -3.96 24.58
CA HIS A 92 27.02 -4.87 25.66
C HIS A 92 26.73 -4.08 26.95
N ARG A 93 27.52 -3.04 27.23
CA ARG A 93 27.30 -2.15 28.39
C ARG A 93 26.00 -1.38 28.28
N VAL A 94 25.66 -0.90 27.09
CA VAL A 94 24.41 -0.18 26.83
C VAL A 94 23.19 -1.08 27.05
N LEU A 95 23.19 -2.29 26.48
CA LEU A 95 22.10 -3.26 26.66
C LEU A 95 21.98 -3.70 28.13
N THR A 96 23.12 -3.92 28.81
CA THR A 96 23.14 -4.19 30.26
C THR A 96 22.48 -3.06 31.05
N HIS A 97 22.80 -1.80 30.73
CA HIS A 97 22.20 -0.64 31.38
C HIS A 97 20.68 -0.55 31.14
N LEU A 98 20.22 -0.79 29.90
CA LEU A 98 18.78 -0.83 29.60
C LEU A 98 18.08 -1.93 30.41
N LYS A 99 18.66 -3.13 30.49
CA LYS A 99 18.13 -4.25 31.27
C LYS A 99 18.03 -3.89 32.76
N HIS A 100 19.06 -3.27 33.33
CA HIS A 100 19.03 -2.80 34.73
C HIS A 100 18.03 -1.67 34.97
N SER A 101 17.76 -0.85 33.95
CA SER A 101 16.74 0.21 33.98
C SER A 101 15.31 -0.31 33.76
N GLY A 102 15.11 -1.63 33.75
CA GLY A 102 13.78 -2.26 33.69
C GLY A 102 13.24 -2.47 32.27
N PHE A 103 14.09 -2.41 31.24
CA PHE A 103 13.70 -2.79 29.89
C PHE A 103 13.81 -4.31 29.69
N GLU A 104 12.78 -4.89 29.10
CA GLU A 104 12.79 -6.23 28.53
C GLU A 104 13.50 -6.17 27.17
N ILE A 105 14.54 -6.99 26.98
CA ILE A 105 15.33 -7.04 25.75
C ILE A 105 15.05 -8.37 25.05
N THR A 106 14.53 -8.31 23.83
CA THR A 106 14.12 -9.48 23.03
C THR A 106 14.71 -9.40 21.62
N ILE A 107 15.04 -10.55 21.05
CA ILE A 107 15.53 -10.67 19.66
C ILE A 107 14.46 -11.43 18.87
N PRO A 108 13.69 -10.77 17.99
CA PRO A 108 12.64 -11.43 17.25
C PRO A 108 13.20 -12.42 16.22
N GLU A 109 12.42 -13.44 15.89
CA GLU A 109 12.67 -14.27 14.72
C GLU A 109 12.77 -13.42 13.44
N GLN A 110 13.89 -13.57 12.72
CA GLN A 110 14.22 -12.73 11.56
C GLN A 110 15.23 -13.41 10.64
N CYS A 111 15.31 -12.98 9.39
CA CYS A 111 16.19 -13.56 8.36
C CYS A 111 17.66 -13.61 8.80
N PHE A 112 18.15 -12.60 9.53
CA PHE A 112 19.51 -12.61 10.07
C PHE A 112 19.72 -13.73 11.09
N VAL A 113 18.75 -13.95 11.98
CA VAL A 113 18.80 -15.01 13.01
C VAL A 113 18.73 -16.38 12.35
N ASP A 114 17.84 -16.57 11.39
CA ASP A 114 17.71 -17.82 10.62
C ASP A 114 19.05 -18.21 9.97
N ALA A 115 19.69 -17.24 9.31
CA ALA A 115 20.96 -17.47 8.64
C ALA A 115 22.12 -17.70 9.63
N ALA A 116 22.13 -16.99 10.77
CA ALA A 116 23.16 -17.12 11.80
C ALA A 116 23.11 -18.50 12.46
N LEU A 117 21.91 -18.95 12.81
CA LEU A 117 21.70 -20.29 13.37
C LEU A 117 22.09 -21.38 12.38
N GLN A 118 21.80 -21.22 11.08
CA GLN A 118 22.25 -22.19 10.07
C GLN A 118 23.77 -22.28 9.98
N GLU A 119 24.50 -21.16 9.98
CA GLU A 119 25.97 -21.18 9.99
C GLU A 119 26.51 -21.89 11.24
N VAL A 120 25.96 -21.58 12.42
CA VAL A 120 26.38 -22.19 13.70
C VAL A 120 26.10 -23.70 13.73
N LEU A 121 24.90 -24.11 13.30
CA LEU A 121 24.48 -25.51 13.36
C LEU A 121 25.15 -26.40 12.31
N TYR A 122 25.40 -25.87 11.10
CA TYR A 122 25.90 -26.65 9.97
C TYR A 122 27.36 -26.35 9.61
N GLY A 123 28.01 -25.40 10.29
CA GLY A 123 29.44 -25.09 10.13
C GLY A 123 29.82 -24.53 8.76
N ALA A 124 28.84 -24.10 7.96
CA ALA A 124 29.06 -23.56 6.63
C ALA A 124 28.77 -22.06 6.65
N ALA A 125 29.77 -21.26 6.27
CA ALA A 125 29.59 -19.83 6.04
C ALA A 125 28.49 -19.64 4.99
N SER A 126 27.31 -19.24 5.46
CA SER A 126 26.18 -19.02 4.58
C SER A 126 26.37 -17.68 3.89
N TRP A 127 26.49 -17.68 2.56
CA TRP A 127 26.57 -16.44 1.79
C TRP A 127 25.35 -15.54 2.06
N HIS A 128 24.23 -16.09 2.56
CA HIS A 128 23.07 -15.33 3.02
C HIS A 128 23.41 -14.37 4.17
N LEU A 129 24.26 -14.74 5.12
CA LEU A 129 24.67 -13.84 6.21
C LEU A 129 25.42 -12.61 5.72
N GLN A 130 26.12 -12.75 4.61
CA GLN A 130 26.91 -11.68 3.99
C GLN A 130 26.04 -10.71 3.18
N SER A 131 24.72 -10.91 3.14
CA SER A 131 23.83 -9.98 2.43
C SER A 131 23.94 -8.58 3.03
N PRO A 132 24.20 -7.54 2.21
CA PRO A 132 24.22 -6.15 2.70
C PRO A 132 22.85 -5.70 3.21
N LYS A 133 21.77 -6.43 2.87
CA LYS A 133 20.39 -6.15 3.32
C LYS A 133 20.10 -6.66 4.73
N HIS A 134 20.86 -7.64 5.22
CA HIS A 134 20.62 -8.22 6.54
C HIS A 134 21.07 -7.29 7.65
N LYS A 135 20.26 -7.28 8.70
CA LYS A 135 20.47 -6.52 9.94
C LYS A 135 19.90 -7.33 11.09
N LEU A 136 20.51 -7.21 12.25
CA LEU A 136 19.97 -7.79 13.48
C LEU A 136 19.08 -6.75 14.15
N CYS A 137 17.81 -7.07 14.34
CA CYS A 137 16.88 -6.25 15.13
C CYS A 137 16.90 -6.72 16.59
N ILE A 138 16.97 -5.78 17.52
CA ILE A 138 16.88 -5.99 18.97
C ILE A 138 15.83 -5.03 19.51
N TRP A 139 14.81 -5.56 20.17
CA TRP A 139 13.79 -4.76 20.83
C TRP A 139 14.14 -4.56 22.30
N ALA A 140 14.10 -3.32 22.76
CA ALA A 140 14.17 -2.97 24.17
C ALA A 140 12.86 -2.27 24.58
N ARG A 141 12.04 -2.93 25.38
CA ARG A 141 10.67 -2.49 25.72
C ARG A 141 10.50 -2.34 27.21
N SER A 142 9.87 -1.25 27.64
CA SER A 142 9.43 -1.02 29.02
C SER A 142 7.99 -0.52 29.02
N GLN A 143 7.37 -0.37 30.19
CA GLN A 143 6.03 0.23 30.30
C GLN A 143 5.99 1.68 29.82
N ALA A 144 7.12 2.40 29.87
CA ALA A 144 7.20 3.81 29.53
C ALA A 144 7.65 4.06 28.09
N GLN A 145 8.56 3.22 27.55
CA GLN A 145 9.22 3.46 26.26
C GLN A 145 9.61 2.17 25.55
N SER A 146 9.67 2.23 24.22
CA SER A 146 10.15 1.13 23.38
C SER A 146 11.16 1.62 22.35
N PHE A 147 12.23 0.85 22.19
CA PHE A 147 13.27 1.07 21.19
C PHE A 147 13.39 -0.16 20.29
N LEU A 148 13.54 0.09 18.99
CA LEU A 148 14.13 -0.87 18.07
C LEU A 148 15.57 -0.45 17.80
N ILE A 149 16.51 -1.35 18.07
CA ILE A 149 17.94 -1.20 17.81
C ILE A 149 18.29 -2.13 16.65
N GLU A 150 18.73 -1.56 15.54
CA GLU A 150 19.17 -2.28 14.36
C GLU A 150 20.69 -2.31 14.29
N SER A 151 21.27 -3.49 14.14
CA SER A 151 22.70 -3.70 14.03
C SER A 151 23.10 -4.00 12.59
N PHE A 152 24.07 -3.25 12.07
CA PHE A 152 24.63 -3.40 10.73
C PHE A 152 26.13 -3.71 10.83
N PRO A 153 26.52 -4.97 11.05
CA PRO A 153 27.92 -5.35 11.14
C PRO A 153 28.61 -5.27 9.77
N ASP A 154 29.89 -4.86 9.81
CA ASP A 154 30.83 -4.84 8.69
C ASP A 154 30.29 -4.19 7.41
N LYS A 155 29.79 -2.95 7.51
CA LYS A 155 29.34 -2.17 6.35
C LYS A 155 30.34 -1.09 5.99
N GLN A 156 30.47 -0.84 4.69
CA GLN A 156 31.36 0.19 4.14
C GLN A 156 30.81 1.62 4.30
N PHE A 157 29.49 1.74 4.49
CA PHE A 157 28.80 3.03 4.55
C PHE A 157 27.63 2.97 5.53
N PRO A 158 27.26 4.11 6.14
CA PRO A 158 26.16 4.16 7.10
C PRO A 158 24.80 3.87 6.44
N PRO A 159 23.85 3.30 7.19
CA PRO A 159 22.51 2.99 6.71
C PRO A 159 21.68 4.24 6.42
N TYR A 160 20.57 4.05 5.70
CA TYR A 160 19.51 5.03 5.46
C TYR A 160 19.91 6.29 4.66
N GLY A 161 20.97 6.21 3.86
CA GLY A 161 21.35 7.30 2.96
C GLY A 161 22.24 8.37 3.58
N LEU A 162 22.69 8.15 4.81
CA LEU A 162 23.65 9.02 5.48
C LEU A 162 25.04 8.86 4.83
N LYS A 163 25.92 9.84 5.03
CA LYS A 163 27.22 9.90 4.33
C LYS A 163 28.38 10.26 5.23
N GLU A 164 28.22 11.28 6.06
CA GLU A 164 29.29 11.87 6.85
C GLU A 164 28.95 11.86 8.33
N GLU A 165 29.99 11.80 9.15
CA GLU A 165 29.87 11.99 10.60
C GLU A 165 29.44 13.42 10.91
N MET A 166 28.59 13.56 11.91
CA MET A 166 28.02 14.81 12.39
C MET A 166 28.39 15.04 13.85
N ALA A 167 28.40 16.30 14.26
CA ALA A 167 28.51 16.62 15.67
C ALA A 167 27.31 16.05 16.43
N TRP A 168 27.56 15.44 17.60
CA TRP A 168 26.49 15.06 18.50
C TRP A 168 25.62 16.28 18.83
N PRO A 169 24.27 16.15 18.81
CA PRO A 169 23.39 17.23 19.22
C PRO A 169 23.66 17.67 20.66
N TYR A 170 23.13 18.83 21.07
CA TYR A 170 23.28 19.28 22.45
C TYR A 170 22.55 18.32 23.41
N LEU A 171 23.33 17.52 24.14
CA LEU A 171 22.88 16.42 24.99
C LEU A 171 22.89 16.75 26.50
N GLU A 172 23.23 17.98 26.92
CA GLU A 172 23.29 18.31 28.34
C GLU A 172 21.93 18.06 29.03
N MET A 173 22.03 17.38 30.18
CA MET A 173 20.93 17.15 31.10
C MET A 173 20.63 18.49 31.77
N VAL A 174 19.57 19.17 31.35
CA VAL A 174 18.99 20.23 32.17
C VAL A 174 18.27 19.50 33.31
N ASP A 175 18.74 19.68 34.55
CA ASP A 175 17.98 19.32 35.73
C ASP A 175 16.64 20.06 35.68
N TYR A 176 15.59 19.34 35.29
CA TYR A 176 14.22 19.79 35.54
C TYR A 176 13.93 19.56 37.03
N GLU A 177 14.62 20.33 37.90
CA GLU A 177 14.04 20.62 39.20
C GLU A 177 12.73 21.36 38.96
N GLN A 178 11.63 20.70 39.31
CA GLN A 178 10.33 21.31 39.56
C GLN A 178 9.84 22.26 38.45
N LEU A 179 9.56 21.74 37.25
CA LEU A 179 8.32 22.20 36.63
C LEU A 179 7.19 21.57 37.43
N SER A 180 6.64 22.38 38.31
CA SER A 180 5.42 22.10 39.04
C SER A 180 4.41 21.40 38.13
N PHE A 181 3.73 20.41 38.70
CA PHE A 181 2.54 19.76 38.15
C PHE A 181 1.42 20.78 37.77
N PHE A 182 1.65 22.08 38.04
CA PHE A 182 0.80 23.25 37.79
C PHE A 182 1.61 24.52 37.43
N GLY A 183 2.62 24.41 36.56
CA GLY A 183 3.32 25.56 35.98
C GLY A 183 2.83 25.77 34.56
N ASP A 184 2.18 26.90 34.30
CA ASP A 184 1.46 27.22 33.06
C ASP A 184 2.12 26.64 31.81
N LEU A 185 1.59 25.50 31.36
CA LEU A 185 1.70 25.07 29.97
C LEU A 185 1.41 26.33 29.14
N PRO A 186 2.23 26.71 28.14
CA PRO A 186 1.72 27.60 27.11
C PRO A 186 0.49 26.87 26.59
N LEU A 187 -0.69 27.42 26.94
CA LEU A 187 -2.01 26.92 26.56
C LEU A 187 -1.83 26.36 25.17
N SER A 188 -2.02 25.05 25.07
CA SER A 188 -1.93 24.23 23.87
C SER A 188 -1.79 25.14 22.66
N LYS A 189 -0.63 25.23 22.00
CA LYS A 189 -0.53 25.94 20.70
C LYS A 189 -1.78 25.51 19.97
N GLU A 190 -2.77 26.41 19.91
CA GLU A 190 -4.10 25.99 19.54
C GLU A 190 -3.86 25.40 18.19
N ARG A 191 -4.08 24.08 18.04
CA ARG A 191 -4.17 23.45 16.74
C ARG A 191 -5.07 24.40 16.02
N ARG A 192 -4.50 25.23 15.11
CA ARG A 192 -5.18 26.37 14.49
C ARG A 192 -6.54 25.82 14.20
N ARG A 193 -7.55 26.19 15.01
CA ARG A 193 -8.85 25.55 14.90
C ARG A 193 -9.18 25.91 13.47
N LYS A 194 -9.21 24.89 12.59
CA LYS A 194 -9.78 25.10 11.26
C LYS A 194 -11.05 25.86 11.58
N ARG A 195 -11.19 27.07 11.02
CA ARG A 195 -12.41 27.87 11.22
C ARG A 195 -13.54 26.85 11.17
N PRO A 196 -14.41 26.78 12.20
CA PRO A 196 -15.60 25.97 12.06
C PRO A 196 -16.13 26.36 10.69
N ALA A 197 -16.36 25.37 9.82
CA ALA A 197 -17.17 25.65 8.65
C ALA A 197 -18.36 26.46 9.17
N PRO A 198 -18.77 27.55 8.50
CA PRO A 198 -19.94 28.31 8.94
C PRO A 198 -21.03 27.29 9.29
N PRO A 199 -21.75 27.45 10.42
CA PRO A 199 -22.75 26.50 10.86
C PRO A 199 -23.66 26.31 9.66
N THR A 200 -23.45 25.20 8.99
CA THR A 200 -24.26 24.80 7.87
C THR A 200 -25.40 24.17 8.59
N ASN A 201 -26.58 24.79 8.51
CA ASN A 201 -27.81 24.25 9.08
C ASN A 201 -27.86 22.77 8.72
N LEU A 202 -27.50 21.90 9.67
CA LEU A 202 -27.48 20.45 9.45
C LEU A 202 -28.89 20.01 9.05
N ASP A 203 -29.90 20.71 9.56
CA ASP A 203 -31.32 20.50 9.27
C ASP A 203 -31.72 20.82 7.82
N GLU A 204 -30.99 21.69 7.09
CA GLU A 204 -31.29 22.02 5.68
C GLU A 204 -30.47 21.17 4.67
N GLN A 205 -29.39 20.52 5.12
CA GLN A 205 -28.45 19.78 4.26
C GLN A 205 -28.88 18.35 3.92
N PHE A 206 -29.86 17.80 4.63
CA PHE A 206 -30.31 16.41 4.45
C PHE A 206 -31.70 16.28 3.81
N ILE A 207 -32.28 17.41 3.35
CA ILE A 207 -33.55 17.40 2.63
C ILE A 207 -33.29 16.91 1.19
N ILE A 208 -34.05 15.91 0.76
CA ILE A 208 -34.10 15.49 -0.65
C ILE A 208 -35.06 16.42 -1.38
N ASP A 209 -34.67 16.90 -2.55
CA ASP A 209 -35.61 17.62 -3.40
C ASP A 209 -36.69 16.67 -3.96
N ASP A 210 -37.83 17.22 -4.34
CA ASP A 210 -38.85 16.41 -5.00
C ASP A 210 -38.43 15.96 -6.40
N PHE A 211 -37.58 16.75 -7.06
CA PHE A 211 -37.06 16.50 -8.40
C PHE A 211 -35.67 17.11 -8.56
N VAL A 212 -34.90 16.56 -9.50
CA VAL A 212 -33.68 17.22 -10.00
C VAL A 212 -34.12 18.43 -10.83
N PRO A 213 -33.44 19.60 -10.72
CA PRO A 213 -33.78 20.76 -11.55
C PRO A 213 -33.83 20.42 -13.04
N ALA A 214 -34.91 20.83 -13.72
CA ALA A 214 -35.19 20.45 -15.09
C ALA A 214 -34.10 20.89 -16.07
N ASP A 215 -33.49 22.05 -15.84
CA ASP A 215 -32.39 22.57 -16.65
C ASP A 215 -31.13 21.68 -16.59
N ILE A 216 -30.82 21.12 -15.41
CA ILE A 216 -29.70 20.20 -15.20
C ILE A 216 -29.98 18.85 -15.86
N GLU A 217 -31.21 18.35 -15.71
CA GLU A 217 -31.63 17.09 -16.33
C GLU A 217 -31.67 17.20 -17.86
N GLU A 218 -32.27 18.26 -18.41
CA GLU A 218 -32.29 18.55 -19.85
C GLU A 218 -30.90 18.73 -20.45
N TRP A 219 -29.96 19.33 -19.71
CA TRP A 219 -28.56 19.40 -20.15
C TRP A 219 -27.94 18.00 -20.26
N THR A 220 -28.17 17.17 -19.25
CA THR A 220 -27.66 15.79 -19.17
C THR A 220 -28.23 14.93 -20.29
N ASP A 221 -29.53 15.03 -20.53
CA ASP A 221 -30.22 14.26 -21.56
C ASP A 221 -29.78 14.68 -22.95
N ARG A 222 -29.65 15.98 -23.22
CA ARG A 222 -29.06 16.47 -24.47
C ARG A 222 -27.60 16.04 -24.65
N ALA A 223 -26.82 16.00 -23.58
CA ALA A 223 -25.45 15.54 -23.62
C ALA A 223 -25.38 14.06 -24.01
N ILE A 224 -26.18 13.21 -23.36
CA ILE A 224 -26.25 11.78 -23.66
C ILE A 224 -26.73 11.57 -25.10
N GLU A 225 -27.84 12.19 -25.49
CA GLU A 225 -28.38 12.10 -26.84
C GLU A 225 -27.33 12.49 -27.90
N LYS A 226 -26.66 13.63 -27.71
CA LYS A 226 -25.59 14.08 -28.62
C LYS A 226 -24.47 13.05 -28.75
N VAL A 227 -24.00 12.47 -27.65
CA VAL A 227 -22.95 11.45 -27.67
C VAL A 227 -23.44 10.21 -28.44
N PHE A 228 -24.65 9.74 -28.18
CA PHE A 228 -25.20 8.57 -28.86
C PHE A 228 -25.44 8.81 -30.36
N LEU A 229 -25.74 10.04 -30.79
CA LEU A 229 -25.91 10.38 -32.20
C LEU A 229 -24.59 10.53 -32.97
N GLU A 230 -23.53 11.01 -32.31
CA GLU A 230 -22.26 11.36 -32.97
C GLU A 230 -21.21 10.25 -32.95
N GLN A 231 -21.35 9.27 -32.04
CA GLN A 231 -20.37 8.21 -31.82
C GLN A 231 -20.91 6.84 -32.25
N GLU A 232 -20.02 5.92 -32.62
CA GLU A 232 -20.38 4.54 -32.94
C GLU A 232 -20.37 3.65 -31.70
N VAL A 233 -19.45 3.95 -30.77
CA VAL A 233 -19.27 3.22 -29.51
C VAL A 233 -19.27 4.22 -28.36
N VAL A 234 -20.13 3.96 -27.38
CA VAL A 234 -20.19 4.70 -26.12
C VAL A 234 -19.80 3.76 -25.00
N VAL A 235 -18.76 4.15 -24.25
CA VAL A 235 -18.26 3.37 -23.11
C VAL A 235 -18.57 4.11 -21.82
N VAL A 236 -19.39 3.54 -20.95
CA VAL A 236 -19.63 4.11 -19.60
C VAL A 236 -18.56 3.57 -18.65
N ALA A 237 -17.76 4.46 -18.07
CA ALA A 237 -16.82 4.11 -17.00
C ALA A 237 -17.57 3.99 -15.66
N PHE A 238 -17.75 2.75 -15.20
CA PHE A 238 -18.54 2.44 -14.01
C PHE A 238 -17.64 2.01 -12.84
N SER A 239 -17.62 2.77 -11.75
CA SER A 239 -16.78 2.47 -10.57
C SER A 239 -17.54 1.84 -9.40
N GLY A 240 -18.85 1.61 -9.55
CA GLY A 240 -19.72 1.20 -8.43
C GLY A 240 -20.10 2.35 -7.47
N GLY A 241 -19.63 3.57 -7.73
CA GLY A 241 -20.01 4.75 -6.95
C GLY A 241 -21.30 5.40 -7.45
N LYS A 242 -21.97 6.16 -6.59
CA LYS A 242 -23.26 6.83 -6.86
C LYS A 242 -23.29 7.64 -8.15
N ASP A 243 -22.22 8.38 -8.44
CA ASP A 243 -22.15 9.28 -9.58
C ASP A 243 -22.05 8.50 -10.90
N SER A 244 -21.20 7.47 -10.93
CA SER A 244 -21.08 6.56 -12.07
C SER A 244 -22.33 5.70 -12.27
N TYR A 245 -23.05 5.39 -11.19
CA TYR A 245 -24.28 4.62 -11.23
C TYR A 245 -25.46 5.44 -11.81
N VAL A 246 -25.60 6.72 -11.45
CA VAL A 246 -26.59 7.62 -12.09
C VAL A 246 -26.31 7.75 -13.59
N LEU A 247 -25.05 7.98 -13.97
CA LEU A 247 -24.67 8.05 -15.39
C LEU A 247 -25.02 6.76 -16.13
N LEU A 248 -24.71 5.60 -15.54
CA LEU A 248 -25.08 4.29 -16.08
C LEU A 248 -26.59 4.17 -16.30
N LEU A 249 -27.39 4.51 -15.29
CA LEU A 249 -28.86 4.46 -15.38
C LEU A 249 -29.39 5.35 -16.50
N LYS A 250 -28.93 6.61 -16.60
CA LYS A 250 -29.37 7.54 -17.66
C LYS A 250 -29.02 7.00 -19.06
N CYS A 251 -27.83 6.42 -19.26
CA CYS A 251 -27.45 5.83 -20.55
C CYS A 251 -28.28 4.59 -20.91
N ILE A 252 -28.57 3.72 -19.94
CA ILE A 252 -29.40 2.53 -20.17
C ILE A 252 -30.85 2.94 -20.47
N MET A 253 -31.41 3.88 -19.70
CA MET A 253 -32.75 4.41 -19.94
C MET A 253 -32.87 5.03 -21.34
N TYR A 254 -31.86 5.81 -21.76
CA TYR A 254 -31.81 6.35 -23.12
C TYR A 254 -31.87 5.23 -24.17
N LYS A 255 -31.06 4.17 -23.99
CA LYS A 255 -31.00 3.04 -24.94
C LYS A 255 -32.30 2.23 -25.00
N LEU A 256 -32.98 2.05 -23.86
CA LEU A 256 -34.27 1.36 -23.80
C LEU A 256 -35.39 2.18 -24.46
N ASN A 257 -35.35 3.51 -24.33
CA ASN A 257 -36.33 4.41 -24.93
C ASN A 257 -36.11 4.64 -26.44
N HIS A 258 -34.90 4.35 -26.95
CA HIS A 258 -34.51 4.53 -28.35
C HIS A 258 -33.99 3.21 -28.94
N PRO A 259 -34.84 2.18 -29.11
CA PRO A 259 -34.44 0.87 -29.62
C PRO A 259 -33.86 0.91 -31.04
N GLU A 260 -34.16 1.96 -31.81
CA GLU A 260 -33.62 2.23 -33.15
C GLU A 260 -32.17 2.76 -33.14
N CYS A 261 -31.68 3.24 -31.99
CA CYS A 261 -30.32 3.73 -31.84
C CYS A 261 -29.32 2.61 -32.16
N LYS A 262 -28.47 2.80 -33.18
CA LYS A 262 -27.47 1.79 -33.59
C LYS A 262 -26.18 1.83 -32.80
N THR A 263 -25.96 2.90 -32.04
CA THR A 263 -24.74 3.10 -31.25
C THR A 263 -24.61 2.03 -30.17
N GLU A 264 -23.44 1.44 -30.10
CA GLU A 264 -23.13 0.40 -29.12
C GLU A 264 -22.89 1.03 -27.76
N LEU A 265 -23.56 0.52 -26.73
CA LEU A 265 -23.31 0.88 -25.34
C LEU A 265 -22.51 -0.24 -24.69
N HIS A 266 -21.32 0.09 -24.20
CA HIS A 266 -20.47 -0.82 -23.42
C HIS A 266 -20.28 -0.25 -22.02
N ILE A 267 -20.21 -1.12 -21.03
CA ILE A 267 -19.91 -0.75 -19.66
C ILE A 267 -18.55 -1.31 -19.31
N VAL A 268 -17.65 -0.45 -18.84
CA VAL A 268 -16.33 -0.86 -18.37
C VAL A 268 -16.21 -0.48 -16.90
N SER A 269 -16.00 -1.49 -16.07
CA SER A 269 -15.63 -1.36 -14.67
C SER A 269 -14.20 -1.86 -14.45
N ALA A 270 -13.69 -1.71 -13.24
CA ALA A 270 -12.38 -2.22 -12.85
C ALA A 270 -12.47 -2.93 -11.51
N ASP A 271 -11.90 -4.13 -11.42
CA ASP A 271 -11.70 -4.85 -10.17
C ASP A 271 -10.19 -4.93 -9.91
N THR A 272 -9.75 -4.21 -8.88
CA THR A 272 -8.33 -4.16 -8.51
C THR A 272 -7.86 -5.42 -7.76
N GLY A 273 -8.76 -6.36 -7.47
CA GLY A 273 -8.53 -7.52 -6.61
C GLY A 273 -8.54 -7.21 -5.11
N VAL A 274 -8.56 -5.93 -4.75
CA VAL A 274 -8.49 -5.44 -3.36
C VAL A 274 -9.55 -4.39 -3.04
N GLU A 275 -10.62 -4.34 -3.84
CA GLU A 275 -11.78 -3.50 -3.59
C GLU A 275 -12.49 -3.90 -2.28
N ASN A 276 -13.23 -2.97 -1.68
CA ASN A 276 -14.12 -3.32 -0.57
C ASN A 276 -15.04 -4.48 -1.00
N PRO A 277 -15.14 -5.58 -0.22
CA PRO A 277 -15.96 -6.74 -0.57
C PRO A 277 -17.41 -6.40 -0.92
N LEU A 278 -18.03 -5.47 -0.18
CA LEU A 278 -19.42 -5.04 -0.42
C LEU A 278 -19.57 -4.25 -1.73
N LEU A 279 -18.57 -3.42 -2.06
CA LEU A 279 -18.54 -2.69 -3.33
C LEU A 279 -18.32 -3.64 -4.51
N LYS A 280 -17.44 -4.62 -4.36
CA LYS A 280 -17.22 -5.68 -5.36
C LYS A 280 -18.52 -6.45 -5.61
N GLU A 281 -19.24 -6.83 -4.56
CA GLU A 281 -20.54 -7.49 -4.67
C GLU A 281 -21.58 -6.59 -5.34
N HIS A 282 -21.64 -5.31 -4.98
CA HIS A 282 -22.51 -4.31 -5.63
C HIS A 282 -22.28 -4.26 -7.15
N ILE A 283 -21.03 -4.15 -7.60
CA ILE A 283 -20.69 -4.10 -9.04
C ILE A 283 -21.15 -5.37 -9.75
N ARG A 284 -20.94 -6.55 -9.15
CA ARG A 284 -21.35 -7.84 -9.73
C ARG A 284 -22.88 -7.98 -9.78
N LYS A 285 -23.62 -7.51 -8.77
CA LYS A 285 -25.09 -7.48 -8.79
C LYS A 285 -25.63 -6.53 -9.87
N VAL A 286 -25.01 -5.36 -10.06
CA VAL A 286 -25.35 -4.45 -11.16
C VAL A 286 -25.04 -5.09 -12.52
N GLN A 287 -23.93 -5.79 -12.67
CA GLN A 287 -23.60 -6.53 -13.90
C GLN A 287 -24.68 -7.57 -14.24
N GLN A 288 -25.11 -8.38 -13.27
CA GLN A 288 -26.19 -9.35 -13.46
C GLN A 288 -27.52 -8.67 -13.83
N ALA A 289 -27.83 -7.55 -13.19
CA ALA A 289 -29.03 -6.78 -13.49
C ALA A 289 -29.02 -6.21 -14.93
N VAL A 290 -27.87 -5.70 -15.39
CA VAL A 290 -27.70 -5.25 -16.77
C VAL A 290 -27.89 -6.40 -17.76
N TRP A 291 -27.35 -7.58 -17.48
CA TRP A 291 -27.52 -8.76 -18.34
C TRP A 291 -28.95 -9.32 -18.37
N SER A 292 -29.80 -8.95 -17.41
CA SER A 292 -31.21 -9.34 -17.40
C SER A 292 -32.12 -8.46 -18.28
N LEU A 293 -31.58 -7.36 -18.82
CA LEU A 293 -32.33 -6.46 -19.69
C LEU A 293 -32.68 -7.12 -21.04
N PRO A 294 -33.75 -6.66 -21.72
CA PRO A 294 -34.13 -7.18 -23.04
C PRO A 294 -33.15 -6.80 -24.16
N ILE A 295 -32.17 -5.94 -23.85
CA ILE A 295 -31.10 -5.52 -24.77
C ILE A 295 -29.76 -6.05 -24.28
N HIS A 296 -28.92 -6.47 -25.21
CA HIS A 296 -27.57 -6.90 -24.89
C HIS A 296 -26.66 -5.68 -24.70
N ILE A 297 -26.11 -5.53 -23.49
CA ILE A 297 -25.12 -4.50 -23.15
C ILE A 297 -23.89 -5.23 -22.62
N PRO A 298 -22.76 -5.22 -23.34
CA PRO A 298 -21.51 -5.76 -22.84
C PRO A 298 -21.07 -5.06 -21.56
N PHE A 299 -20.68 -5.84 -20.57
CA PHE A 299 -20.20 -5.36 -19.27
C PHE A 299 -18.87 -6.03 -18.96
N THR A 300 -17.79 -5.31 -19.19
CA THR A 300 -16.42 -5.77 -18.98
C THR A 300 -15.88 -5.25 -17.66
N ILE A 301 -15.32 -6.13 -16.84
CA ILE A 301 -14.62 -5.77 -15.62
C ILE A 301 -13.13 -5.96 -15.90
N ALA A 302 -12.40 -4.85 -16.03
CA ALA A 302 -10.96 -4.85 -16.24
C ALA A 302 -10.25 -5.31 -14.97
N GLU A 303 -9.39 -6.31 -15.10
CA GLU A 303 -8.57 -6.83 -14.00
C GLU A 303 -7.10 -6.64 -14.35
N PRO A 304 -6.24 -6.27 -13.39
CA PRO A 304 -4.80 -6.22 -13.61
C PRO A 304 -4.24 -7.61 -13.91
N ALA A 305 -3.24 -7.64 -14.79
CA ALA A 305 -2.38 -8.81 -14.96
C ALA A 305 -1.87 -9.30 -13.60
N ILE A 306 -1.75 -10.62 -13.42
CA ILE A 306 -1.42 -11.23 -12.13
C ILE A 306 -0.15 -10.62 -11.53
N GLU A 307 0.88 -10.42 -12.35
CA GLU A 307 2.14 -9.80 -11.93
C GLU A 307 2.01 -8.36 -11.39
N ASP A 308 0.97 -7.62 -11.79
CA ASP A 308 0.69 -6.25 -11.37
C ASP A 308 -0.34 -6.16 -10.23
N ARG A 309 -0.90 -7.29 -9.77
CA ARG A 309 -1.82 -7.32 -8.63
C ARG A 309 -1.14 -6.90 -7.32
N TYR A 310 -1.95 -6.43 -6.38
CA TYR A 310 -1.47 -5.79 -5.14
C TYR A 310 -0.57 -6.71 -4.32
N PHE A 311 -1.00 -7.94 -4.04
CA PHE A 311 -0.23 -8.86 -3.20
C PHE A 311 1.01 -9.40 -3.91
N VAL A 312 0.96 -9.57 -5.23
CA VAL A 312 2.16 -9.90 -6.02
C VAL A 312 3.18 -8.77 -5.99
N CYS A 313 2.74 -7.52 -6.08
CA CYS A 313 3.64 -6.37 -5.94
C CYS A 313 4.24 -6.26 -4.54
N LEU A 314 3.44 -6.51 -3.50
CA LEU A 314 3.88 -6.49 -2.11
C LEU A 314 4.87 -7.63 -1.83
N PHE A 315 4.46 -8.88 -2.01
CA PHE A 315 5.20 -10.08 -1.60
C PHE A 315 6.20 -10.60 -2.64
N GLY A 316 5.87 -10.53 -3.93
CA GLY A 316 6.77 -10.95 -5.00
C GLY A 316 7.78 -9.87 -5.39
N LYS A 317 7.35 -8.60 -5.40
CA LYS A 317 8.18 -7.45 -5.83
C LYS A 317 8.74 -6.59 -4.68
N ASN A 318 8.44 -6.92 -3.42
CA ASN A 318 8.90 -6.21 -2.20
C ASN A 318 8.49 -4.73 -2.14
N TYR A 319 7.40 -4.36 -2.79
CA TYR A 319 6.95 -2.97 -2.77
C TYR A 319 6.49 -2.58 -1.37
N ALA A 320 6.81 -1.36 -0.95
CA ALA A 320 6.21 -0.78 0.24
C ALA A 320 4.69 -0.61 0.04
N PRO A 321 3.86 -0.79 1.09
CA PRO A 321 2.44 -0.41 1.02
C PRO A 321 2.28 1.03 0.51
N PRO A 322 1.31 1.33 -0.37
CA PRO A 322 1.20 2.63 -1.02
C PRO A 322 1.13 3.81 -0.05
N SER A 323 1.95 4.84 -0.29
CA SER A 323 1.99 6.07 0.52
C SER A 323 1.60 7.29 -0.33
N GLN A 324 1.51 8.48 0.28
CA GLN A 324 1.20 9.71 -0.48
C GLN A 324 2.19 10.00 -1.61
N ASN A 325 3.47 9.68 -1.38
CA ASN A 325 4.55 9.93 -2.34
C ASN A 325 4.86 8.70 -3.20
N PHE A 326 4.30 7.53 -2.88
CA PHE A 326 4.56 6.27 -3.56
C PHE A 326 3.26 5.52 -3.85
N LYS A 327 2.47 6.07 -4.78
CA LYS A 327 1.13 5.57 -5.19
C LYS A 327 1.19 4.61 -6.38
N TRP A 328 2.09 3.62 -6.34
CA TRP A 328 2.30 2.67 -7.44
C TRP A 328 1.04 1.90 -7.85
N CYS A 329 0.09 1.71 -6.93
CA CYS A 329 -1.14 0.96 -7.18
C CYS A 329 -2.08 1.66 -8.17
N VAL A 330 -2.00 3.00 -8.30
CA VAL A 330 -2.88 3.76 -9.19
C VAL A 330 -2.64 3.37 -10.65
N GLU A 331 -1.38 3.41 -11.10
CA GLU A 331 -1.08 3.10 -12.50
C GLU A 331 -1.27 1.63 -12.81
N ARG A 332 -0.65 0.76 -12.02
CA ARG A 332 -0.55 -0.68 -12.29
C ARG A 332 -1.88 -1.40 -12.14
N VAL A 333 -2.56 -1.13 -11.02
CA VAL A 333 -3.73 -1.92 -10.62
C VAL A 333 -5.01 -1.32 -11.18
N LYS A 334 -5.06 -0.01 -11.45
CA LYS A 334 -6.28 0.69 -11.85
C LYS A 334 -6.24 1.29 -13.25
N VAL A 335 -5.21 2.08 -13.59
CA VAL A 335 -5.19 2.83 -14.86
C VAL A 335 -4.84 1.93 -16.05
N ARG A 336 -3.77 1.14 -15.95
CA ARG A 336 -3.29 0.27 -17.03
C ARG A 336 -4.34 -0.73 -17.50
N PRO A 337 -5.03 -1.50 -16.63
CA PRO A 337 -6.00 -2.50 -17.09
C PRO A 337 -7.19 -1.85 -17.81
N GLY A 338 -7.66 -0.70 -17.30
CA GLY A 338 -8.71 0.06 -17.95
C GLY A 338 -8.30 0.58 -19.33
N ARG A 339 -7.04 1.02 -19.49
CA ARG A 339 -6.52 1.47 -20.79
C ARG A 339 -6.40 0.32 -21.80
N GLU A 340 -5.97 -0.86 -21.36
CA GLU A 340 -5.86 -2.05 -22.21
C GLU A 340 -7.24 -2.43 -22.76
N VAL A 341 -8.26 -2.52 -21.91
CA VAL A 341 -9.65 -2.77 -22.34
C VAL A 341 -10.17 -1.67 -23.27
N LEU A 342 -9.89 -0.39 -22.98
CA LEU A 342 -10.35 0.72 -23.82
C LEU A 342 -9.73 0.72 -25.22
N ALA A 343 -8.48 0.27 -25.34
CA ALA A 343 -7.77 0.21 -26.62
C ALA A 343 -8.37 -0.82 -27.59
N GLU A 344 -9.10 -1.83 -27.10
CA GLU A 344 -9.78 -2.81 -27.95
C GLU A 344 -10.91 -2.17 -28.77
N TYR A 345 -11.57 -1.13 -28.25
CA TYR A 345 -12.69 -0.47 -28.92
C TYR A 345 -12.26 0.50 -30.03
N THR A 346 -10.99 0.94 -30.06
CA THR A 346 -10.48 1.85 -31.09
C THR A 346 -10.01 1.12 -32.35
N GLY A 347 -9.99 -0.21 -32.34
CA GLY A 347 -9.70 -1.03 -33.51
C GLY A 347 -10.59 -0.65 -34.69
N ALA A 348 -10.01 -0.53 -35.88
CA ALA A 348 -10.66 -0.11 -37.13
C ALA A 348 -11.08 1.38 -37.26
N GLY A 349 -10.59 2.28 -36.38
CA GLY A 349 -10.79 3.72 -36.54
C GLY A 349 -12.21 4.20 -36.22
N ARG A 350 -12.94 3.43 -35.41
CA ARG A 350 -14.30 3.72 -34.95
C ARG A 350 -14.32 5.00 -34.12
N LYS A 351 -15.44 5.73 -34.18
CA LYS A 351 -15.69 6.87 -33.28
C LYS A 351 -16.12 6.39 -31.89
N VAL A 352 -15.21 6.50 -30.92
CA VAL A 352 -15.42 6.04 -29.53
C VAL A 352 -15.49 7.23 -28.57
N CYS A 353 -16.48 7.24 -27.68
CA CYS A 353 -16.51 8.16 -26.55
C CYS A 353 -16.70 7.44 -25.22
N GLN A 354 -15.84 7.77 -24.26
CA GLN A 354 -15.94 7.33 -22.88
C GLN A 354 -16.71 8.37 -22.05
N LEU A 355 -17.80 7.94 -21.41
CA LEU A 355 -18.57 8.75 -20.48
C LEU A 355 -18.05 8.56 -19.06
N LEU A 356 -17.79 9.67 -18.36
CA LEU A 356 -17.24 9.70 -17.00
C LEU A 356 -18.22 10.36 -16.02
N GLY A 357 -18.41 9.75 -14.86
CA GLY A 357 -19.23 10.30 -13.76
C GLY A 357 -18.51 11.39 -12.97
N LEU A 358 -18.06 12.45 -13.63
CA LEU A 358 -17.34 13.58 -13.02
C LEU A 358 -18.31 14.72 -12.69
N ARG A 359 -18.03 15.45 -11.61
CA ARG A 359 -18.80 16.62 -11.17
C ARG A 359 -17.91 17.76 -10.70
N GLU A 360 -18.27 18.98 -11.04
CA GLU A 360 -17.52 20.20 -10.66
C GLU A 360 -17.67 20.50 -9.16
N SER A 361 -18.84 20.21 -8.60
CA SER A 361 -19.17 20.43 -7.19
C SER A 361 -18.41 19.53 -6.21
N GLU A 362 -17.66 18.54 -6.70
CA GLU A 362 -16.98 17.57 -5.84
C GLU A 362 -15.73 18.12 -5.14
N SER A 363 -15.01 19.08 -5.73
CA SER A 363 -13.98 19.87 -5.05
C SER A 363 -13.44 20.97 -5.98
N GLN A 364 -12.82 22.02 -5.41
CA GLN A 364 -12.14 23.05 -6.20
C GLN A 364 -11.08 22.44 -7.14
N THR A 365 -10.27 21.48 -6.65
CA THR A 365 -9.26 20.81 -7.47
C THR A 365 -9.88 20.01 -8.62
N ARG A 366 -11.00 19.32 -8.40
CA ARG A 366 -11.73 18.62 -9.47
C ARG A 366 -12.36 19.59 -10.45
N SER A 367 -12.96 20.69 -9.98
CA SER A 367 -13.48 21.75 -10.83
C SER A 367 -12.40 22.30 -11.75
N SER A 368 -11.22 22.66 -11.22
CA SER A 368 -10.09 23.12 -12.05
C SER A 368 -9.57 22.06 -13.01
N SER A 369 -9.58 20.78 -12.61
CA SER A 369 -9.18 19.68 -13.50
C SER A 369 -10.17 19.43 -14.63
N ILE A 370 -11.49 19.53 -14.36
CA ILE A 370 -12.54 19.41 -15.36
C ILE A 370 -12.48 20.58 -16.32
N ASP A 371 -12.34 21.80 -15.79
CA ASP A 371 -12.22 23.01 -16.61
C ASP A 371 -10.95 22.98 -17.49
N SER A 372 -9.82 22.52 -16.95
CA SER A 372 -8.60 22.34 -17.75
C SER A 372 -8.73 21.26 -18.83
N HIS A 373 -9.57 20.24 -18.62
CA HIS A 373 -9.68 19.10 -19.53
C HIS A 373 -10.73 19.32 -20.63
N TYR A 374 -11.87 19.89 -20.27
CA TYR A 374 -12.99 20.14 -21.17
C TYR A 374 -13.07 21.62 -21.59
N GLY A 375 -12.81 22.55 -20.67
CA GLY A 375 -13.07 23.97 -20.86
C GLY A 375 -14.50 24.22 -21.31
N GLU A 376 -14.64 25.02 -22.37
CA GLU A 376 -15.92 25.27 -23.06
C GLU A 376 -16.31 24.14 -24.04
N ASN A 377 -15.42 23.18 -24.31
CA ASN A 377 -15.70 22.11 -25.24
C ASN A 377 -16.61 21.04 -24.62
N PHE A 378 -17.48 20.47 -25.46
CA PHE A 378 -18.34 19.37 -25.07
C PHE A 378 -17.57 18.05 -24.86
N TYR A 379 -16.55 17.82 -25.68
CA TYR A 379 -15.68 16.64 -25.59
C TYR A 379 -14.29 17.01 -25.09
N GLY A 380 -13.75 16.16 -24.24
CA GLY A 380 -12.33 16.09 -23.93
C GLY A 380 -11.64 15.00 -24.75
N ASN A 381 -10.31 14.93 -24.65
CA ASN A 381 -9.52 13.86 -25.27
C ASN A 381 -9.02 12.89 -24.18
N HIS A 382 -9.16 11.60 -24.45
CA HIS A 382 -8.57 10.56 -23.59
C HIS A 382 -7.07 10.39 -23.90
N VAL A 383 -6.32 9.83 -22.95
CA VAL A 383 -4.88 9.54 -23.13
C VAL A 383 -4.65 8.45 -24.18
N VAL A 384 -5.56 7.49 -24.28
CA VAL A 384 -5.59 6.49 -25.36
C VAL A 384 -6.08 7.19 -26.63
N SER A 385 -5.26 7.14 -27.67
CA SER A 385 -5.54 7.79 -28.95
C SER A 385 -6.85 7.28 -29.58
N GLY A 386 -7.62 8.19 -30.18
CA GLY A 386 -8.88 7.87 -30.86
C GLY A 386 -10.12 7.82 -29.96
N ILE A 387 -9.97 8.06 -28.64
CA ILE A 387 -11.11 8.09 -27.70
C ILE A 387 -11.38 9.51 -27.23
N LYS A 388 -12.62 9.96 -27.39
CA LYS A 388 -13.13 11.19 -26.76
C LYS A 388 -13.64 10.89 -25.35
N THR A 389 -13.63 11.87 -24.46
CA THR A 389 -14.33 11.77 -23.18
C THR A 389 -15.46 12.79 -23.09
N CYS A 390 -16.48 12.48 -22.29
CA CYS A 390 -17.54 13.41 -21.95
C CYS A 390 -17.97 13.20 -20.50
N ALA A 391 -18.43 14.25 -19.83
CA ALA A 391 -18.93 14.21 -18.46
C ALA A 391 -20.39 14.71 -18.40
N PRO A 392 -21.38 13.86 -18.75
CA PRO A 392 -22.78 14.28 -18.88
C PRO A 392 -23.45 14.71 -17.57
N ILE A 393 -22.83 14.46 -16.42
CA ILE A 393 -23.35 14.89 -15.11
C ILE A 393 -22.51 16.01 -14.46
N ARG A 394 -21.62 16.69 -15.21
CA ARG A 394 -20.64 17.65 -14.63
C ARG A 394 -21.25 18.74 -13.75
N HIS A 395 -22.47 19.16 -14.03
CA HIS A 395 -23.19 20.23 -13.30
C HIS A 395 -24.06 19.71 -12.14
N TRP A 396 -24.03 18.41 -11.86
CA TRP A 396 -24.80 17.83 -10.75
C TRP A 396 -24.13 18.13 -9.40
N SER A 397 -24.94 18.25 -8.34
CA SER A 397 -24.50 18.22 -6.94
C SER A 397 -24.70 16.82 -6.35
N ALA A 398 -24.14 16.49 -5.17
CA ALA A 398 -24.52 15.25 -4.48
C ALA A 398 -26.02 15.15 -4.26
N ARG A 399 -26.64 16.27 -3.87
CA ARG A 399 -28.08 16.33 -3.63
C ARG A 399 -28.84 15.91 -4.88
N HIS A 400 -28.49 16.44 -6.07
CA HIS A 400 -29.12 16.02 -7.33
C HIS A 400 -28.92 14.51 -7.60
N VAL A 401 -27.72 13.98 -7.37
CA VAL A 401 -27.42 12.56 -7.56
C VAL A 401 -28.28 11.68 -6.66
N VAL A 402 -28.35 12.01 -5.37
CA VAL A 402 -29.14 11.25 -4.39
C VAL A 402 -30.64 11.41 -4.66
N THR A 403 -31.12 12.62 -4.96
CA THR A 403 -32.50 12.88 -5.38
C THR A 403 -32.88 11.98 -6.56
N PHE A 404 -32.04 11.91 -7.60
CA PHE A 404 -32.30 11.04 -8.74
C PHE A 404 -32.40 9.57 -8.34
N LEU A 405 -31.46 9.06 -7.53
CA LEU A 405 -31.45 7.67 -7.09
C LEU A 405 -32.65 7.28 -6.24
N VAL A 406 -33.19 8.21 -5.45
CA VAL A 406 -34.38 7.99 -4.60
C VAL A 406 -35.66 8.08 -5.42
N ARG A 407 -35.75 9.03 -6.37
CA ARG A 407 -36.99 9.31 -7.12
C ARG A 407 -37.16 8.46 -8.38
N ASN A 408 -36.08 7.86 -8.89
CA ASN A 408 -36.12 7.02 -10.08
C ASN A 408 -35.81 5.57 -9.73
N SER A 409 -36.60 4.65 -10.29
CA SER A 409 -36.30 3.22 -10.21
C SER A 409 -35.32 2.83 -11.30
N PRO A 410 -34.39 1.89 -11.04
CA PRO A 410 -33.57 1.33 -12.09
C PRO A 410 -34.44 0.55 -13.09
N PRO A 411 -34.00 0.37 -14.35
CA PRO A 411 -34.77 -0.31 -15.39
C PRO A 411 -34.81 -1.85 -15.24
N TRP A 412 -34.52 -2.36 -14.04
CA TRP A 412 -34.49 -3.78 -13.70
C TRP A 412 -35.10 -4.01 -12.31
N GLU A 413 -35.63 -5.21 -12.06
CA GLU A 413 -36.39 -5.49 -10.83
C GLU A 413 -35.52 -6.06 -9.69
N ASN A 414 -34.43 -6.76 -10.00
CA ASN A 414 -33.71 -7.58 -9.02
C ASN A 414 -32.72 -6.84 -8.11
N TYR A 415 -32.44 -5.54 -8.36
CA TYR A 415 -31.45 -4.79 -7.59
C TYR A 415 -31.76 -3.28 -7.53
N GLY A 416 -32.36 -2.82 -6.44
CA GLY A 416 -32.78 -1.43 -6.27
C GLY A 416 -31.65 -0.47 -5.85
N ASN A 417 -31.87 0.82 -6.11
CA ASN A 417 -30.95 1.92 -5.76
C ASN A 417 -30.70 2.05 -4.24
N TYR A 418 -31.67 1.65 -3.42
CA TYR A 418 -31.56 1.66 -1.96
C TYR A 418 -30.37 0.83 -1.44
N ASN A 419 -29.97 -0.24 -2.13
CA ASN A 419 -28.81 -1.03 -1.72
C ASN A 419 -27.52 -0.19 -1.71
N LEU A 420 -27.33 0.62 -2.75
CA LEU A 420 -26.19 1.52 -2.85
C LEU A 420 -26.27 2.64 -1.82
N LEU A 421 -27.45 3.24 -1.63
CA LEU A 421 -27.65 4.30 -0.63
C LEU A 421 -27.39 3.79 0.80
N ASN A 422 -27.83 2.59 1.13
CA ASN A 422 -27.56 1.95 2.43
C ASN A 422 -26.06 1.72 2.64
N LEU A 423 -25.36 1.27 1.61
CA LEU A 423 -23.92 1.04 1.66
C LEU A 423 -23.13 2.35 1.95
N TYR A 424 -23.53 3.47 1.34
CA TYR A 424 -23.00 4.80 1.69
C TYR A 424 -23.42 5.26 3.09
N GLY A 425 -24.63 4.91 3.54
CA GLY A 425 -25.12 5.13 4.90
C GLY A 425 -24.21 4.51 5.95
N SER A 426 -23.94 3.21 5.81
CA SER A 426 -23.04 2.45 6.68
C SER A 426 -21.62 3.02 6.69
N ALA A 427 -21.10 3.43 5.53
CA ALA A 427 -19.78 4.06 5.42
C ALA A 427 -19.65 5.38 6.20
N MET A 428 -20.75 6.08 6.47
CA MET A 428 -20.74 7.29 7.30
C MET A 428 -21.04 7.05 8.78
N GLY A 429 -21.25 5.79 9.20
CA GLY A 429 -21.37 5.41 10.61
C GLY A 429 -22.63 5.93 11.27
N GLY A 430 -23.73 6.04 10.53
CA GLY A 430 -25.02 6.49 11.06
C GLY A 430 -25.04 7.93 11.57
N VAL A 431 -24.02 8.74 11.29
CA VAL A 431 -23.94 10.16 11.69
C VAL A 431 -25.05 10.99 11.01
N ALA A 432 -25.57 10.50 9.88
CA ALA A 432 -26.90 10.91 9.41
C ALA A 432 -27.90 9.84 9.87
N GLU A 433 -28.95 10.25 10.59
CA GLU A 433 -30.08 9.38 10.98
C GLU A 433 -30.74 8.69 9.77
N CYS A 434 -30.41 9.12 8.54
CA CYS A 434 -30.93 8.61 7.28
C CYS A 434 -29.78 8.31 6.26
N PRO A 435 -29.75 7.11 5.63
CA PRO A 435 -28.76 6.73 4.61
C PRO A 435 -28.65 7.70 3.43
N ILE A 436 -29.75 8.37 3.11
CA ILE A 436 -29.82 9.41 2.09
C ILE A 436 -28.96 10.62 2.49
N GLY A 437 -29.12 11.07 3.74
CA GLY A 437 -28.36 12.19 4.26
C GLY A 437 -26.87 11.90 4.27
N ALA A 438 -26.49 10.65 4.58
CA ALA A 438 -25.12 10.18 4.44
C ALA A 438 -24.63 10.20 2.97
N ALA A 439 -25.41 9.74 2.00
CA ALA A 439 -25.00 9.80 0.60
C ALA A 439 -24.76 11.24 0.09
N ILE A 440 -25.44 12.23 0.69
CA ILE A 440 -25.21 13.67 0.45
C ILE A 440 -23.98 14.17 1.22
N GLY A 441 -23.91 13.90 2.52
CA GLY A 441 -22.83 14.34 3.41
C GLY A 441 -21.46 13.73 3.10
N ALA A 442 -21.44 12.56 2.45
CA ALA A 442 -20.22 11.88 2.02
C ALA A 442 -19.37 12.75 1.07
N GLU A 443 -19.93 13.77 0.42
CA GLU A 443 -19.16 14.75 -0.36
C GLU A 443 -18.19 15.57 0.47
N ASN A 444 -18.58 16.05 1.64
CA ASN A 444 -17.74 16.91 2.46
C ASN A 444 -16.48 16.18 2.99
N ASP A 445 -16.54 14.85 3.05
CA ASP A 445 -15.38 14.00 3.31
C ASP A 445 -14.73 13.41 2.04
N ALA A 446 -15.48 13.19 0.95
CA ALA A 446 -14.94 12.76 -0.36
C ALA A 446 -14.10 13.84 -1.06
N ILE A 447 -14.30 15.14 -0.73
CA ILE A 447 -13.43 16.28 -1.12
C ILE A 447 -11.93 16.00 -0.83
N LYS A 448 -11.62 15.05 0.05
CA LYS A 448 -10.25 14.75 0.50
C LYS A 448 -9.66 13.48 -0.14
N ALA A 449 -10.28 12.96 -1.20
CA ALA A 449 -9.88 11.72 -1.88
C ALA A 449 -8.46 11.74 -2.47
N CYS A 450 -7.89 12.93 -2.76
CA CYS A 450 -6.49 13.09 -3.19
C CYS A 450 -5.60 13.86 -2.19
N SER A 451 -6.17 14.47 -1.13
CA SER A 451 -5.49 15.37 -0.18
C SER A 451 -5.47 14.87 1.28
N GLY A 452 -5.84 13.61 1.53
CA GLY A 452 -5.33 12.85 2.69
C GLY A 452 -6.12 12.95 4.00
N SER A 453 -7.43 13.25 4.01
CA SER A 453 -8.19 13.30 5.28
C SER A 453 -9.70 12.98 5.21
N GLY A 454 -10.15 12.12 4.30
CA GLY A 454 -11.57 11.83 4.05
C GLY A 454 -11.97 10.36 4.11
N SER A 455 -13.24 10.10 4.45
CA SER A 455 -13.93 8.81 4.40
C SER A 455 -13.78 8.17 3.02
N ARG A 456 -13.22 6.95 2.95
CA ARG A 456 -12.90 6.25 1.70
C ARG A 456 -13.84 5.09 1.46
N PHE A 457 -14.74 5.27 0.49
CA PHE A 457 -15.46 4.14 -0.10
C PHE A 457 -14.61 3.57 -1.25
N GLY A 458 -13.73 2.59 -0.98
CA GLY A 458 -12.74 2.09 -1.95
C GLY A 458 -11.96 0.85 -1.48
N CYS A 459 -10.72 0.66 -1.96
CA CYS A 459 -9.94 -0.55 -1.68
C CYS A 459 -9.54 -0.74 -0.20
N PHE A 460 -9.69 -1.96 0.32
CA PHE A 460 -9.45 -2.24 1.74
C PHE A 460 -7.97 -2.18 2.14
N VAL A 461 -7.05 -2.29 1.19
CA VAL A 461 -5.59 -2.22 1.44
C VAL A 461 -5.01 -0.81 1.45
N CYS A 462 -5.85 0.24 1.37
CA CYS A 462 -5.37 1.59 1.12
C CYS A 462 -4.68 2.25 2.34
N SER A 463 -3.35 2.22 2.35
CA SER A 463 -2.47 2.82 3.39
C SER A 463 -2.12 4.31 3.16
N VAL A 464 -2.73 4.95 2.15
CA VAL A 464 -2.43 6.34 1.77
C VAL A 464 -3.00 7.37 2.79
N VAL A 465 -4.15 7.09 3.42
CA VAL A 465 -4.67 7.88 4.57
C VAL A 465 -4.14 7.36 5.89
N GLY A 466 -4.25 8.17 6.96
CA GLY A 466 -3.94 7.76 8.33
C GLY A 466 -4.88 6.66 8.82
N ASP A 467 -6.17 6.96 8.91
CA ASP A 467 -7.22 6.06 9.37
C ASP A 467 -8.35 6.00 8.33
N ASP A 468 -8.96 4.83 8.17
CA ASP A 468 -10.08 4.62 7.25
C ASP A 468 -11.40 4.65 8.03
N ILE A 469 -11.96 5.86 8.13
CA ILE A 469 -13.21 6.11 8.85
C ILE A 469 -14.36 5.34 8.22
N SER A 470 -14.37 5.20 6.89
CA SER A 470 -15.43 4.48 6.16
C SER A 470 -15.44 3.01 6.54
N LEU A 471 -14.30 2.35 6.38
CA LEU A 471 -14.18 0.92 6.69
C LEU A 471 -14.46 0.65 8.16
N ARG A 472 -13.98 1.51 9.07
CA ARG A 472 -14.29 1.41 10.51
C ARG A 472 -15.79 1.53 10.78
N ASN A 473 -16.47 2.46 10.14
CA ASN A 473 -17.90 2.68 10.34
C ASN A 473 -18.73 1.50 9.83
N MET A 474 -18.37 0.95 8.67
CA MET A 474 -19.08 -0.19 8.09
C MET A 474 -19.01 -1.45 8.96
N ILE A 475 -18.01 -1.60 9.82
CA ILE A 475 -17.89 -2.75 10.75
C ILE A 475 -19.10 -2.83 11.69
N GLY A 476 -19.77 -1.71 11.99
CA GLY A 476 -20.98 -1.70 12.81
C GLY A 476 -22.13 -2.49 12.18
N ASP A 477 -22.31 -2.37 10.87
CA ASP A 477 -23.37 -3.05 10.11
C ASP A 477 -22.88 -4.36 9.47
N TYR A 478 -21.58 -4.46 9.20
CA TYR A 478 -20.90 -5.56 8.50
C TYR A 478 -19.65 -6.01 9.28
N PRO A 479 -19.81 -6.77 10.38
CA PRO A 479 -18.70 -7.22 11.22
C PRO A 479 -17.63 -8.03 10.49
N GLU A 480 -17.99 -8.67 9.37
CA GLU A 480 -17.07 -9.38 8.47
C GLU A 480 -15.99 -8.49 7.84
N LEU A 481 -16.14 -7.16 7.90
CA LEU A 481 -15.14 -6.21 7.43
C LEU A 481 -14.00 -5.93 8.43
N GLU A 482 -14.16 -6.35 9.69
CA GLU A 482 -13.17 -6.11 10.77
C GLU A 482 -11.77 -6.66 10.42
N PRO A 483 -11.61 -7.89 9.88
CA PRO A 483 -10.30 -8.37 9.47
C PRO A 483 -9.60 -7.49 8.44
N TYR A 484 -10.35 -6.96 7.47
CA TYR A 484 -9.82 -6.08 6.44
C TYR A 484 -9.38 -4.74 7.02
N TYR A 485 -10.13 -4.19 7.98
CA TYR A 485 -9.75 -2.97 8.70
C TYR A 485 -8.46 -3.17 9.51
N ARG A 486 -8.33 -4.31 10.20
CA ARG A 486 -7.11 -4.68 10.93
C ARG A 486 -5.91 -4.82 10.00
N LEU A 487 -6.03 -5.59 8.92
CA LEU A 487 -4.97 -5.74 7.93
C LEU A 487 -4.52 -4.39 7.37
N ARG A 488 -5.47 -3.51 7.04
CA ARG A 488 -5.19 -2.16 6.58
C ARG A 488 -4.41 -1.34 7.61
N GLY A 489 -4.75 -1.46 8.88
CA GLY A 489 -4.00 -0.87 9.99
C GLY A 489 -2.55 -1.38 10.04
N LEU A 490 -2.36 -2.68 9.87
CA LEU A 490 -1.02 -3.29 9.80
C LEU A 490 -0.24 -2.79 8.59
N LEU A 491 -0.83 -2.78 7.39
CA LEU A 491 -0.20 -2.23 6.18
C LEU A 491 0.19 -0.75 6.36
N LYS A 492 -0.61 0.02 7.10
CA LYS A 492 -0.27 1.41 7.43
C LYS A 492 0.92 1.51 8.36
N LYS A 493 0.95 0.68 9.42
CA LYS A 493 2.07 0.62 10.37
C LYS A 493 3.35 0.07 9.71
N ALA A 494 3.22 -0.82 8.73
CA ALA A 494 4.36 -1.35 7.99
C ALA A 494 5.14 -0.29 7.23
N GLN A 495 4.55 0.89 6.95
CA GLN A 495 5.25 2.04 6.36
C GLN A 495 6.22 2.72 7.32
N ASP A 496 6.10 2.45 8.62
CA ASP A 496 6.92 3.04 9.64
C ASP A 496 8.23 2.27 9.78
N ILE A 497 9.33 2.99 9.53
CA ILE A 497 10.68 2.45 9.58
C ILE A 497 11.03 1.89 10.96
N ARG A 498 10.35 2.35 12.02
CA ARG A 498 10.60 1.93 13.40
C ARG A 498 10.28 0.45 13.66
N TYR A 499 9.61 -0.24 12.74
CA TYR A 499 9.44 -1.70 12.81
C TYR A 499 10.56 -2.48 12.11
N GLY A 500 11.49 -1.79 11.46
CA GLY A 500 12.64 -2.42 10.81
C GLY A 500 12.31 -3.18 9.53
N PHE A 501 11.15 -2.97 8.92
CA PHE A 501 10.71 -3.70 7.71
C PHE A 501 11.34 -3.26 6.41
N TYR A 502 12.25 -2.29 6.42
CA TYR A 502 12.90 -1.78 5.21
C TYR A 502 14.38 -2.08 5.19
N THR A 503 14.91 -2.37 4.00
CA THR A 503 16.35 -2.43 3.82
C THR A 503 16.92 -1.02 3.95
N ALA A 504 17.93 -0.86 4.79
CA ALA A 504 18.55 0.44 5.02
C ALA A 504 19.53 0.85 3.91
N PHE A 505 19.55 0.10 2.82
CA PHE A 505 20.33 0.35 1.62
C PHE A 505 19.44 0.20 0.39
N GLN A 506 19.70 1.01 -0.63
CA GLN A 506 18.99 0.96 -1.90
C GLN A 506 19.88 0.37 -2.99
N ARG A 507 19.25 -0.24 -3.99
CA ARG A 507 19.96 -0.84 -5.12
C ARG A 507 20.03 0.15 -6.28
N LYS A 508 21.20 0.25 -6.90
CA LYS A 508 21.43 1.05 -8.11
C LYS A 508 21.93 0.17 -9.26
N GLY A 509 21.05 -0.12 -10.20
CA GLY A 509 21.32 -1.06 -11.28
C GLY A 509 21.29 -2.52 -10.82
N ARG A 510 22.03 -3.42 -11.49
CA ARG A 510 21.99 -4.86 -11.19
C ARG A 510 22.79 -5.26 -9.95
N ASN A 511 24.03 -4.83 -9.77
CA ASN A 511 24.91 -5.43 -8.75
C ASN A 511 25.47 -4.43 -7.72
N ARG A 512 24.95 -3.20 -7.65
CA ARG A 512 25.47 -2.18 -6.72
C ARG A 512 24.41 -1.78 -5.69
N PHE A 513 24.83 -1.77 -4.44
CA PHE A 513 24.10 -1.17 -3.33
C PHE A 513 24.73 0.18 -3.00
N GLU A 514 23.88 1.13 -2.65
CA GLU A 514 24.31 2.43 -2.15
C GLU A 514 23.50 2.81 -0.90
N PRO A 515 23.99 3.75 -0.07
CA PRO A 515 23.22 4.30 1.02
C PRO A 515 21.86 4.81 0.52
N GLY A 516 20.78 4.39 1.15
CA GLY A 516 19.45 4.91 0.83
C GLY A 516 18.32 4.09 1.43
N PHE A 517 17.10 4.59 1.27
CA PHE A 517 15.91 3.91 1.76
C PHE A 517 15.44 2.87 0.73
N GLY A 518 15.62 1.59 1.05
CA GLY A 518 15.30 0.50 0.13
C GLY A 518 13.91 -0.08 0.27
N ASN A 519 13.73 -1.25 -0.35
CA ASN A 519 12.44 -1.97 -0.40
C ASN A 519 12.11 -2.64 0.94
N MET A 520 10.90 -3.18 1.03
CA MET A 520 10.52 -3.97 2.19
C MET A 520 11.37 -5.26 2.25
N ASN A 521 11.80 -5.65 3.44
CA ASN A 521 12.62 -6.83 3.67
C ASN A 521 11.74 -8.09 3.88
N GLY A 522 12.39 -9.26 3.88
CA GLY A 522 11.72 -10.54 4.10
C GLY A 522 11.00 -10.62 5.44
N ASP A 523 11.51 -9.94 6.47
CA ASP A 523 10.91 -9.97 7.82
C ASP A 523 9.53 -9.34 7.86
N GLY A 524 9.42 -8.10 7.38
CA GLY A 524 8.13 -7.40 7.32
C GLY A 524 7.12 -8.09 6.41
N LEU A 525 7.61 -8.64 5.28
CA LEU A 525 6.78 -9.43 4.37
C LEU A 525 6.25 -10.71 5.03
N THR A 526 7.11 -11.42 5.78
CA THR A 526 6.74 -12.65 6.49
C THR A 526 5.69 -12.38 7.55
N ILE A 527 5.90 -11.34 8.37
CA ILE A 527 4.94 -10.94 9.40
C ILE A 527 3.59 -10.59 8.76
N LEU A 528 3.57 -9.76 7.71
CA LEU A 528 2.32 -9.41 7.04
C LEU A 528 1.58 -10.62 6.46
N ALA A 529 2.30 -11.57 5.84
CA ALA A 529 1.70 -12.80 5.33
C ALA A 529 1.11 -13.66 6.46
N LYS A 530 1.85 -13.87 7.56
CA LYS A 530 1.35 -14.56 8.77
C LYS A 530 0.07 -13.90 9.32
N ARG A 531 0.09 -12.56 9.50
CA ARG A 531 -1.07 -11.83 10.03
C ARG A 531 -2.27 -11.85 9.10
N MET A 532 -2.08 -11.88 7.78
CA MET A 532 -3.18 -12.07 6.84
C MET A 532 -3.91 -13.40 7.09
N ILE A 533 -3.16 -14.50 7.29
CA ILE A 533 -3.75 -15.82 7.63
C ILE A 533 -4.51 -15.78 8.96
N GLU A 534 -3.93 -15.18 10.00
CA GLU A 534 -4.57 -15.05 11.32
C GLU A 534 -5.87 -14.23 11.25
N LEU A 535 -5.92 -13.24 10.37
CA LEU A 535 -7.11 -12.45 10.08
C LEU A 535 -8.09 -13.17 9.14
N GLY A 536 -7.78 -14.37 8.66
CA GLY A 536 -8.62 -15.11 7.72
C GLY A 536 -8.63 -14.55 6.30
N ILE A 537 -7.67 -13.70 5.94
CA ILE A 537 -7.52 -13.12 4.61
C ILE A 537 -6.49 -13.93 3.83
N ARG A 538 -6.93 -14.56 2.73
CA ARG A 538 -6.06 -15.37 1.88
C ARG A 538 -5.72 -14.67 0.57
N ILE A 539 -4.50 -14.91 0.10
CA ILE A 539 -4.05 -14.52 -1.24
C ILE A 539 -4.59 -15.57 -2.22
N GLU A 540 -5.04 -15.13 -3.40
CA GLU A 540 -5.53 -16.05 -4.43
C GLU A 540 -4.40 -17.00 -4.89
N GLU A 541 -4.74 -18.25 -5.20
CA GLU A 541 -3.77 -19.28 -5.57
C GLU A 541 -2.87 -18.86 -6.75
N ALA A 542 -3.46 -18.24 -7.78
CA ALA A 542 -2.71 -17.73 -8.94
C ALA A 542 -1.72 -16.62 -8.55
N GLU A 543 -2.07 -15.76 -7.58
CA GLU A 543 -1.16 -14.75 -7.05
C GLU A 543 -0.05 -15.40 -6.21
N VAL A 544 -0.35 -16.43 -5.42
CA VAL A 544 0.66 -17.17 -4.64
C VAL A 544 1.69 -17.82 -5.57
N GLN A 545 1.23 -18.48 -6.64
CA GLN A 545 2.12 -19.08 -7.64
C GLN A 545 3.03 -18.03 -8.31
N GLU A 546 2.47 -16.88 -8.68
CA GLU A 546 3.26 -15.79 -9.26
C GLU A 546 4.23 -15.16 -8.23
N ILE A 547 3.83 -15.03 -6.97
CA ILE A 547 4.72 -14.57 -5.88
C ILE A 547 5.92 -15.52 -5.78
N ILE A 548 5.68 -16.83 -5.73
CA ILE A 548 6.73 -17.85 -5.67
C ILE A 548 7.64 -17.77 -6.89
N ARG A 549 7.07 -17.60 -8.10
CA ARG A 549 7.85 -17.44 -9.33
C ARG A 549 8.77 -16.21 -9.26
N GLN A 550 8.25 -15.06 -8.82
CA GLN A 550 9.03 -13.82 -8.67
C GLN A 550 10.14 -13.97 -7.62
N ILE A 551 9.84 -14.66 -6.52
CA ILE A 551 10.75 -15.05 -5.44
C ILE A 551 11.92 -15.86 -6.01
N VAL A 552 11.65 -16.98 -6.68
CA VAL A 552 12.67 -17.87 -7.25
C VAL A 552 13.54 -17.15 -8.29
N LEU A 553 12.90 -16.37 -9.18
CA LEU A 553 13.63 -15.57 -10.18
C LEU A 553 14.58 -14.56 -9.53
N ARG A 554 14.19 -14.00 -8.37
CA ARG A 554 15.05 -13.08 -7.62
C ARG A 554 16.16 -13.80 -6.90
N GLU A 555 15.92 -14.97 -6.31
CA GLU A 555 16.98 -15.77 -5.70
C GLU A 555 18.05 -16.12 -6.73
N TYR A 556 17.65 -16.60 -7.90
CA TYR A 556 18.56 -16.94 -8.99
C TYR A 556 19.34 -15.72 -9.50
N ARG A 557 18.65 -14.60 -9.73
CA ARG A 557 19.26 -13.38 -10.29
C ARG A 557 20.10 -12.59 -9.30
N GLU A 558 19.69 -12.57 -8.04
CA GLU A 558 20.29 -11.71 -7.02
C GLU A 558 21.22 -12.45 -6.07
N GLY A 559 21.19 -13.78 -6.04
CA GLY A 559 21.85 -14.55 -5.00
C GLY A 559 21.46 -13.97 -3.65
N ASN A 560 20.17 -13.96 -3.33
CA ASN A 560 19.63 -13.63 -2.00
C ASN A 560 18.62 -14.72 -1.67
N ALA A 561 18.96 -15.73 -0.87
CA ALA A 561 17.95 -16.72 -0.53
C ALA A 561 16.88 -16.11 0.35
N ILE A 562 15.73 -16.70 0.18
CA ILE A 562 14.53 -16.36 0.88
C ILE A 562 14.43 -17.28 2.08
N SER A 563 14.18 -16.68 3.25
CA SER A 563 14.09 -17.42 4.49
C SER A 563 12.99 -18.49 4.40
N PRO A 564 13.22 -19.68 4.98
CA PRO A 564 12.20 -20.72 5.08
C PRO A 564 10.89 -20.18 5.68
N ARG A 565 10.99 -19.32 6.71
CA ARG A 565 9.86 -18.66 7.36
C ARG A 565 9.00 -17.85 6.39
N PHE A 566 9.61 -17.12 5.45
CA PHE A 566 8.83 -16.39 4.45
C PHE A 566 8.12 -17.34 3.48
N ARG A 567 8.81 -18.41 3.05
CA ARG A 567 8.22 -19.43 2.16
C ARG A 567 7.03 -20.09 2.82
N GLU A 568 7.18 -20.55 4.06
CA GLU A 568 6.12 -21.15 4.87
C GLU A 568 4.93 -20.20 5.01
N ALA A 569 5.17 -18.93 5.31
CA ALA A 569 4.10 -17.93 5.41
C ALA A 569 3.34 -17.73 4.09
N ILE A 570 4.04 -17.72 2.94
CA ILE A 570 3.40 -17.62 1.62
C ILE A 570 2.63 -18.91 1.27
N PHE A 571 3.21 -20.09 1.51
CA PHE A 571 2.55 -21.37 1.25
C PHE A 571 1.32 -21.60 2.12
N ALA A 572 1.27 -21.03 3.33
CA ALA A 572 0.12 -21.09 4.21
C ALA A 572 -1.15 -20.48 3.59
N HIS A 573 -1.03 -19.63 2.56
CA HIS A 573 -2.17 -19.11 1.82
C HIS A 573 -2.81 -20.13 0.88
N LEU A 574 -2.11 -21.19 0.47
CA LEU A 574 -2.66 -22.24 -0.37
C LEU A 574 -3.68 -23.10 0.41
N PRO A 575 -4.74 -23.59 -0.25
CA PRO A 575 -5.75 -24.44 0.39
C PRO A 575 -5.18 -25.80 0.82
N LEU A 576 -4.23 -26.32 0.06
CA LEU A 576 -3.44 -27.50 0.41
C LEU A 576 -2.03 -27.04 0.71
N HIS A 577 -1.60 -27.17 1.97
CA HIS A 577 -0.20 -26.95 2.29
C HIS A 577 0.59 -28.02 1.56
N PRO A 578 1.44 -27.66 0.59
CA PRO A 578 2.25 -28.65 -0.04
C PRO A 578 3.21 -29.17 1.04
N LEU A 579 3.11 -30.46 1.37
CA LEU A 579 4.06 -31.09 2.28
C LEU A 579 5.44 -30.81 1.69
N PHE A 580 6.29 -30.08 2.44
CA PHE A 580 7.66 -29.76 2.02
C PHE A 580 8.41 -31.06 1.77
N THR A 581 8.26 -31.55 0.56
CA THR A 581 9.00 -32.64 -0.04
C THR A 581 9.81 -31.97 -1.13
N ALA A 582 11.01 -32.46 -1.36
CA ALA A 582 11.83 -32.09 -2.51
C ALA A 582 11.12 -32.29 -3.87
N GLN A 583 9.85 -32.72 -3.89
CA GLN A 583 8.98 -32.81 -5.03
C GLN A 583 8.24 -31.51 -5.38
N MET A 584 8.29 -30.44 -4.58
CA MET A 584 7.84 -29.11 -5.06
C MET A 584 8.79 -28.46 -6.07
N TYR A 585 9.94 -29.08 -6.31
CA TYR A 585 10.77 -28.88 -7.51
C TYR A 585 10.21 -29.70 -8.69
N ASP A 586 8.90 -29.96 -8.75
CA ASP A 586 8.26 -30.58 -9.90
C ASP A 586 8.22 -29.57 -11.05
N SER A 587 8.56 -30.06 -12.24
CA SER A 587 8.54 -29.37 -13.54
C SER A 587 7.24 -28.62 -13.88
N ILE A 588 6.15 -28.86 -13.15
CA ILE A 588 4.88 -28.14 -13.29
C ILE A 588 4.95 -26.71 -12.67
N LEU A 589 5.77 -26.48 -11.64
CA LEU A 589 5.96 -25.17 -10.99
C LEU A 589 7.24 -24.45 -11.48
N ASP A 590 8.01 -25.11 -12.35
CA ASP A 590 9.19 -24.58 -13.02
C ASP A 590 8.99 -24.65 -14.55
N PRO A 591 8.24 -23.70 -15.14
CA PRO A 591 7.89 -23.74 -16.56
C PRO A 591 9.10 -23.56 -17.49
N GLU A 592 10.27 -23.17 -16.95
CA GLU A 592 11.51 -22.99 -17.74
C GLU A 592 12.58 -24.05 -17.46
N GLY A 593 12.35 -25.01 -16.56
CA GLY A 593 13.28 -26.12 -16.33
C GLY A 593 14.65 -25.66 -15.84
N VAL A 594 14.69 -24.87 -14.77
CA VAL A 594 15.91 -24.44 -14.04
C VAL A 594 16.40 -25.55 -13.08
N ILE A 595 16.18 -26.82 -13.42
CA ILE A 595 17.04 -27.91 -12.99
C ILE A 595 18.24 -27.86 -13.93
N ASP A 596 19.43 -27.62 -13.37
CA ASP A 596 20.71 -27.71 -14.08
C ASP A 596 20.84 -29.08 -14.76
N ARG A 597 20.38 -29.18 -16.01
CA ARG A 597 20.58 -30.37 -16.84
C ARG A 597 22.03 -30.31 -17.26
N ARG A 598 22.91 -30.99 -16.50
CA ARG A 598 24.32 -31.20 -16.86
C ARG A 598 24.43 -31.44 -18.36
N THR A 599 24.91 -30.44 -19.08
CA THR A 599 25.16 -30.55 -20.51
C THR A 599 26.40 -31.42 -20.73
N SER A 600 26.63 -31.87 -21.96
CA SER A 600 27.90 -32.54 -22.30
C SER A 600 29.11 -31.66 -22.01
N GLU A 601 28.94 -30.34 -22.14
CA GLU A 601 29.97 -29.34 -21.89
C GLU A 601 30.27 -29.19 -20.40
N ASP A 602 29.26 -29.25 -19.52
CA ASP A 602 29.45 -29.25 -18.06
C ASP A 602 30.18 -30.51 -17.59
N ARG A 603 29.90 -31.66 -18.23
CA ARG A 603 30.57 -32.92 -17.92
C ARG A 603 32.05 -32.87 -18.30
N GLU A 604 32.37 -32.32 -19.46
CA GLU A 604 33.75 -32.09 -19.89
C GLU A 604 34.47 -31.05 -19.02
N ALA A 605 33.78 -30.00 -18.56
CA ALA A 605 34.34 -29.00 -17.66
C ALA A 605 34.68 -29.58 -16.29
N ILE A 606 33.80 -30.42 -15.74
CA ILE A 606 34.03 -31.14 -14.47
C ILE A 606 35.18 -32.13 -14.61
N GLU A 607 35.25 -32.92 -15.69
CA GLU A 607 36.37 -33.85 -15.93
C GLU A 607 37.70 -33.10 -16.07
N ARG A 608 37.69 -31.92 -16.70
CA ARG A 608 38.88 -31.08 -16.83
C ARG A 608 39.36 -30.55 -15.48
N ILE A 609 38.45 -30.09 -14.63
CA ILE A 609 38.77 -29.60 -13.28
C ILE A 609 39.29 -30.75 -12.39
N LEU A 610 38.65 -31.91 -12.42
CA LEU A 610 39.11 -33.10 -11.68
C LEU A 610 40.48 -33.59 -12.18
N GLN A 611 40.76 -33.44 -13.48
CA GLN A 611 42.07 -33.75 -14.04
C GLN A 611 43.13 -32.73 -13.61
N MET A 612 42.80 -31.44 -13.59
CA MET A 612 43.67 -30.38 -13.08
C MET A 612 43.97 -30.54 -11.58
N GLU A 613 43.02 -31.05 -10.79
CA GLU A 613 43.22 -31.39 -9.38
C GLU A 613 44.17 -32.58 -9.22
N LYS A 614 43.98 -33.63 -10.03
CA LYS A 614 44.89 -34.80 -10.09
C LYS A 614 46.31 -34.44 -10.52
N ASP A 615 46.44 -33.49 -11.43
CA ASP A 615 47.73 -33.03 -11.96
C ASP A 615 48.40 -32.00 -11.02
N GLY A 616 47.78 -31.68 -9.87
CA GLY A 616 48.33 -30.79 -8.85
C GLY A 616 48.35 -29.31 -9.26
N LEU A 617 47.55 -28.93 -10.26
CA LEU A 617 47.51 -27.59 -10.85
C LEU A 617 46.47 -26.67 -10.21
N LEU A 618 45.72 -27.16 -9.23
CA LEU A 618 44.77 -26.39 -8.44
C LEU A 618 45.27 -26.32 -6.99
N THR A 619 45.87 -25.19 -6.62
CA THR A 619 46.02 -24.81 -5.22
C THR A 619 44.75 -24.09 -4.78
N ILE A 620 44.05 -24.67 -3.80
CA ILE A 620 42.90 -24.04 -3.16
C ILE A 620 43.43 -22.88 -2.29
N GLU A 621 43.16 -21.65 -2.71
CA GLU A 621 43.05 -20.48 -1.84
C GLU A 621 41.58 -20.12 -1.66
#